data_AF-A0A8T3NZA3-F1
#
_entry.id   AF-A0A8T3NZA3-F1
#
_cell.length_a   1.000
_cell.length_b   1.000
_cell.length_c   1.000
_cell.angle_alpha   90.00
_cell.angle_beta   90.00
_cell.angle_gamma   90.00
#
_symmetry.space_group_name_H-M   'P 1'
#
loop_
_entity.id
_entity.type
_entity.pdbx_description
1 polymer ?
#
loop_
_entity_poly.entity_id
_entity_poly.type
_entity_poly.pdbx_seq_one_letter_code
_entity_poly.pdbx_strand_id
1 'polypeptide(L)'
;MLFNRYRTLSLFLIASGIAFAPSVTTAEALRVELNKLEPQDGACRAYLVFENRTATSFSGLTLDLVMFDGEGVIARRLAVDAAPLPADKISVKLFDIDDLECANVQRILINDVLDCQDENGEVSDCVARIETRSRADAALVK
;
A
#
# COMPACT_ATOMS: atom_id res chain seq x y z
N MET A 1 59.97 -34.12 51.12
CA MET A 1 60.52 -32.74 51.05
C MET A 1 60.71 -32.45 49.57
N LEU A 2 60.09 -31.49 48.88
CA LEU A 2 59.33 -30.29 49.20
C LEU A 2 58.49 -29.93 47.94
N PHE A 3 57.25 -29.42 48.13
CA PHE A 3 56.56 -28.37 47.33
C PHE A 3 56.30 -28.63 45.81
N ASN A 4 55.27 -28.12 45.13
CA ASN A 4 54.40 -26.97 45.36
C ASN A 4 53.09 -27.11 44.55
N ARG A 5 52.07 -26.42 45.06
CA ARG A 5 50.73 -26.18 44.55
C ARG A 5 50.76 -25.35 43.26
N TYR A 6 49.88 -25.59 42.29
CA TYR A 6 49.24 -24.49 41.52
C TYR A 6 47.85 -24.91 41.03
N ARG A 7 46.85 -24.16 41.51
CA ARG A 7 45.42 -24.28 41.27
C ARG A 7 45.05 -23.21 40.24
N THR A 8 44.89 -23.57 38.98
CA THR A 8 44.47 -22.64 37.92
C THR A 8 42.95 -22.73 37.73
N LEU A 9 42.25 -21.74 38.26
CA LEU A 9 40.84 -21.48 38.03
C LEU A 9 40.69 -20.88 36.61
N SER A 10 40.04 -21.59 35.68
CA SER A 10 39.79 -21.08 34.32
C SER A 10 38.47 -20.30 34.31
N LEU A 11 38.55 -19.00 34.05
CA LEU A 11 37.42 -18.08 33.94
C LEU A 11 36.89 -18.11 32.50
N PHE A 12 35.72 -18.72 32.29
CA PHE A 12 35.02 -18.68 30.99
C PHE A 12 34.32 -17.31 30.83
N LEU A 13 34.81 -16.48 29.92
CA LEU A 13 34.13 -15.25 29.48
C LEU A 13 33.01 -15.62 28.49
N ILE A 14 31.76 -15.35 28.85
CA ILE A 14 30.60 -15.47 27.95
C ILE A 14 30.46 -14.12 27.22
N ALA A 15 30.80 -14.08 25.93
CA ALA A 15 30.55 -12.92 25.08
C ALA A 15 29.11 -12.96 24.54
N SER A 16 28.20 -12.21 25.18
CA SER A 16 26.85 -11.97 24.64
C SER A 16 26.92 -10.95 23.50
N GLY A 17 26.78 -11.41 22.26
CA GLY A 17 26.59 -10.55 21.10
C GLY A 17 25.17 -10.01 21.05
N ILE A 18 25.01 -8.68 21.13
CA ILE A 18 23.74 -7.99 20.88
C ILE A 18 23.58 -7.87 19.36
N ALA A 19 22.67 -8.63 18.77
CA ALA A 19 22.28 -8.47 17.38
C ALA A 19 21.38 -7.22 17.25
N PHE A 20 21.89 -6.16 16.64
CA PHE A 20 21.07 -5.03 16.20
C PHE A 20 20.36 -5.44 14.91
N ALA A 21 19.04 -5.66 14.97
CA ALA A 21 18.21 -5.74 13.77
C ALA A 21 18.01 -4.31 13.22
N PRO A 22 18.18 -4.07 11.91
CA PRO A 22 17.83 -2.78 11.32
C PRO A 22 16.31 -2.58 11.41
N SER A 23 15.91 -1.47 12.02
CA SER A 23 14.53 -0.99 11.97
C SER A 23 14.21 -0.62 10.53
N VAL A 24 13.33 -1.39 9.88
CA VAL A 24 12.75 -0.99 8.59
C VAL A 24 11.81 0.17 8.91
N THR A 25 12.28 1.40 8.71
CA THR A 25 11.38 2.56 8.64
C THR A 25 10.43 2.27 7.48
N THR A 26 9.14 2.08 7.76
CA THR A 26 8.12 1.96 6.73
C THR A 26 8.30 3.15 5.79
N ALA A 27 8.71 2.88 4.55
CA ALA A 27 8.96 3.93 3.58
C ALA A 27 7.73 4.84 3.48
N GLU A 28 7.95 6.16 3.43
CA GLU A 28 6.88 7.11 3.11
C GLU A 28 6.19 6.65 1.83
N ALA A 29 4.89 6.37 1.92
CA ALA A 29 4.13 5.67 0.89
C ALA A 29 2.88 6.46 0.46
N LEU A 30 2.45 6.23 -0.78
CA LEU A 30 1.14 6.63 -1.24
C LEU A 30 0.13 5.62 -0.72
N ARG A 31 -0.77 5.98 0.19
CA ARG A 31 -1.84 5.09 0.59
C ARG A 31 -3.07 5.29 -0.27
N VAL A 32 -3.62 4.20 -0.77
CA VAL A 32 -4.93 4.13 -1.41
C VAL A 32 -5.85 3.29 -0.51
N GLU A 33 -6.94 3.88 -0.04
CA GLU A 33 -7.94 3.21 0.77
C GLU A 33 -9.26 3.11 0.02
N LEU A 34 -9.79 1.89 -0.13
CA LEU A 34 -11.19 1.67 -0.46
C LEU A 34 -12.03 1.90 0.80
N ASN A 35 -12.70 3.04 0.88
CA ASN A 35 -13.40 3.44 2.09
C ASN A 35 -14.85 2.92 2.13
N LYS A 36 -15.55 3.00 1.00
CA LYS A 36 -16.96 2.62 0.87
C LYS A 36 -17.29 2.24 -0.58
N LEU A 37 -18.19 1.28 -0.74
CA LEU A 37 -18.95 1.04 -1.96
C LEU A 37 -20.41 1.41 -1.68
N GLU A 38 -21.02 2.23 -2.52
CA GLU A 38 -22.40 2.68 -2.36
C GLU A 38 -23.22 2.41 -3.64
N PRO A 39 -24.32 1.65 -3.55
CA PRO A 39 -25.22 1.48 -4.69
C PRO A 39 -25.75 2.81 -5.20
N GLN A 40 -25.72 2.99 -6.53
CA GLN A 40 -26.39 4.06 -7.25
C GLN A 40 -27.37 3.43 -8.25
N ASP A 41 -28.16 4.26 -8.93
CA ASP A 41 -29.03 3.79 -10.00
C ASP A 41 -28.19 3.30 -11.20
N GLY A 42 -28.18 1.99 -11.44
CA GLY A 42 -27.42 1.35 -12.52
C GLY A 42 -25.89 1.33 -12.35
N ALA A 43 -25.36 1.75 -11.21
CA ALA A 43 -23.90 1.82 -10.99
C ALA A 43 -23.50 1.51 -9.54
N CYS A 44 -22.23 1.16 -9.36
CA CYS A 44 -21.61 1.12 -8.04
C CYS A 44 -20.66 2.29 -7.84
N ARG A 45 -20.89 3.12 -6.81
CA ARG A 45 -19.98 4.21 -6.47
C ARG A 45 -18.89 3.76 -5.51
N ALA A 46 -17.64 3.85 -5.94
CA ALA A 46 -16.48 3.63 -5.10
C ALA A 46 -15.98 4.94 -4.49
N TYR A 47 -15.78 4.96 -3.17
CA TYR A 47 -15.15 6.04 -2.43
C TYR A 47 -13.70 5.65 -2.14
N LEU A 48 -12.77 6.30 -2.82
CA LEU A 48 -11.34 6.09 -2.64
C LEU A 48 -10.73 7.27 -1.88
N VAL A 49 -9.96 6.96 -0.84
CA VAL A 49 -9.17 7.94 -0.09
C VAL A 49 -7.72 7.76 -0.48
N PHE A 50 -7.11 8.84 -0.97
CA PHE A 50 -5.70 8.90 -1.32
C PHE A 50 -5.00 9.73 -0.25
N GLU A 51 -3.96 9.15 0.36
CA GLU A 51 -3.14 9.82 1.36
C GLU A 51 -1.69 9.81 0.86
N ASN A 52 -1.24 10.97 0.41
CA ASN A 52 0.15 11.16 0.05
C ASN A 52 0.96 11.49 1.30
N ARG A 53 1.75 10.52 1.75
CA ARG A 53 2.60 10.65 2.95
C ARG A 53 4.04 10.97 2.59
N THR A 54 4.29 11.31 1.33
CA THR A 54 5.61 11.66 0.82
C THR A 54 5.74 13.17 0.75
N ALA A 55 6.98 13.67 0.76
CA ALA A 55 7.29 15.07 0.49
C ALA A 55 7.09 15.48 -0.99
N THR A 56 6.78 14.53 -1.88
CA THR A 56 6.62 14.75 -3.32
C THR A 56 5.16 15.06 -3.66
N SER A 57 4.91 16.09 -4.46
CA SER A 57 3.59 16.32 -5.05
C SER A 57 3.47 15.59 -6.38
N PHE A 58 2.40 14.83 -6.57
CA PHE A 58 2.14 14.12 -7.83
C PHE A 58 1.21 14.95 -8.71
N SER A 59 1.70 15.31 -9.88
CA SER A 59 0.98 16.02 -10.95
C SER A 59 0.18 15.05 -11.83
N GLY A 60 0.60 13.77 -11.88
CA GLY A 60 -0.10 12.67 -12.55
C GLY A 60 -0.10 11.41 -11.67
N LEU A 61 -1.25 10.75 -11.56
CA LEU A 61 -1.41 9.47 -10.86
C LEU A 61 -2.68 8.78 -11.35
N THR A 62 -2.59 7.99 -12.41
CA THR A 62 -3.72 7.23 -12.96
C THR A 62 -3.57 5.75 -12.61
N LEU A 63 -4.49 5.22 -11.80
CA LEU A 63 -4.51 3.81 -11.41
C LEU A 63 -5.32 2.97 -12.40
N ASP A 64 -4.82 1.80 -12.78
CA ASP A 64 -5.59 0.79 -13.50
C ASP A 64 -6.22 -0.17 -12.50
N LEU A 65 -7.54 -0.07 -12.31
CA LEU A 65 -8.27 -0.85 -11.33
C LEU A 65 -9.04 -1.98 -12.01
N VAL A 66 -8.91 -3.19 -11.48
CA VAL A 66 -9.65 -4.38 -11.90
C VAL A 66 -10.54 -4.86 -10.75
N MET A 67 -11.84 -4.93 -11.00
CA MET A 67 -12.83 -5.40 -10.04
C MET A 67 -13.18 -6.86 -10.34
N PHE A 68 -13.16 -7.67 -9.29
CA PHE A 68 -13.49 -9.10 -9.34
C PHE A 68 -14.78 -9.38 -8.58
N ASP A 69 -15.56 -10.31 -9.11
CA ASP A 69 -16.81 -10.74 -8.52
C ASP A 69 -16.66 -11.85 -7.45
N GLY A 70 -17.81 -12.35 -6.99
CA GLY A 70 -17.96 -13.50 -6.07
C GLY A 70 -17.22 -14.76 -6.50
N GLU A 71 -17.07 -14.96 -7.80
CA GLU A 71 -16.43 -16.14 -8.39
C GLU A 71 -14.94 -15.89 -8.70
N GLY A 72 -14.46 -14.68 -8.42
CA GLY A 72 -13.10 -14.26 -8.75
C GLY A 72 -12.91 -13.98 -10.24
N VAL A 73 -14.00 -13.76 -10.99
CA VAL A 73 -13.98 -13.36 -12.41
C VAL A 73 -13.94 -11.83 -12.51
N ILE A 74 -13.26 -11.31 -13.53
CA ILE A 74 -13.20 -9.86 -13.77
C ILE A 74 -14.59 -9.37 -14.15
N ALA A 75 -15.17 -8.53 -13.29
CA ALA A 75 -16.44 -7.88 -13.55
C ALA A 75 -16.24 -6.59 -14.36
N ARG A 76 -15.27 -5.76 -13.99
CA ARG A 76 -14.99 -4.46 -14.62
C ARG A 76 -13.51 -4.10 -14.53
N ARG A 77 -13.05 -3.22 -15.43
CA ARG A 77 -11.73 -2.60 -15.40
C ARG A 77 -11.87 -1.12 -15.74
N LEU A 78 -11.24 -0.25 -14.96
CA LEU A 78 -11.33 1.21 -15.12
C LEU A 78 -9.98 1.87 -14.84
N ALA A 79 -9.70 2.95 -15.55
CA ALA A 79 -8.63 3.89 -15.21
C ALA A 79 -9.18 4.97 -14.27
N VAL A 80 -8.51 5.20 -13.15
CA VAL A 80 -8.90 6.16 -12.12
C VAL A 80 -7.80 7.20 -11.94
N ASP A 81 -8.10 8.44 -12.29
CA ASP A 81 -7.19 9.57 -12.08
C ASP A 81 -7.31 10.08 -10.63
N ALA A 82 -6.22 9.95 -9.87
CA ALA A 82 -6.06 10.42 -8.50
C ALA A 82 -5.40 11.79 -8.38
N ALA A 83 -4.79 12.31 -9.45
CA ALA A 83 -4.08 13.58 -9.46
C ALA A 83 -5.03 14.80 -9.59
N PRO A 84 -4.58 16.01 -9.23
CA PRO A 84 -3.32 16.29 -8.53
C PRO A 84 -3.36 15.79 -7.08
N LEU A 85 -2.22 15.31 -6.60
CA LEU A 85 -2.07 14.81 -5.23
C LEU A 85 -0.87 15.50 -4.55
N PRO A 86 -1.09 16.66 -3.91
CA PRO A 86 -0.02 17.39 -3.22
C PRO A 86 0.66 16.56 -2.13
N ALA A 87 1.90 16.92 -1.80
CA ALA A 87 2.61 16.37 -0.64
C ALA A 87 1.79 16.53 0.65
N ASP A 88 1.89 15.55 1.54
CA ASP A 88 1.22 15.52 2.85
C ASP A 88 -0.31 15.74 2.81
N LYS A 89 -0.95 15.43 1.67
CA LYS A 89 -2.38 15.65 1.46
C LYS A 89 -3.18 14.36 1.51
N ILE A 90 -4.33 14.45 2.18
CA ILE A 90 -5.42 13.49 2.04
C ILE A 90 -6.47 14.07 1.08
N SER A 91 -6.85 13.28 0.08
CA SER A 91 -7.94 13.58 -0.85
C SER A 91 -8.92 12.40 -0.93
N VAL A 92 -10.16 12.70 -1.27
CA VAL A 92 -11.21 11.70 -1.49
C VAL A 92 -11.72 11.88 -2.89
N LYS A 93 -11.81 10.79 -3.65
CA LYS A 93 -12.41 10.76 -4.98
C LYS A 93 -13.47 9.67 -5.06
N LEU A 94 -14.53 9.97 -5.81
CA LEU A 94 -15.68 9.11 -6.01
C LEU A 94 -15.69 8.71 -7.49
N PHE A 95 -15.91 7.43 -7.75
CA PHE A 95 -15.99 6.91 -9.12
C PHE A 95 -17.20 6.01 -9.25
N ASP A 96 -18.03 6.28 -10.25
CA ASP A 96 -19.17 5.43 -10.59
C ASP A 96 -18.70 4.34 -11.56
N ILE A 97 -19.06 3.11 -11.24
CA ILE A 97 -18.79 1.91 -12.03
C ILE A 97 -20.12 1.47 -12.62
N ASP A 98 -20.36 1.87 -13.86
CA ASP A 98 -21.61 1.58 -14.54
C ASP A 98 -21.81 0.07 -14.75
N ASP A 99 -23.08 -0.32 -14.75
CA ASP A 99 -23.55 -1.68 -14.97
C ASP A 99 -22.94 -2.71 -13.98
N LEU A 100 -22.60 -2.28 -12.76
CA LEU A 100 -22.05 -3.13 -11.71
C LEU A 100 -22.79 -2.89 -10.39
N GLU A 101 -23.37 -3.94 -9.81
CA GLU A 101 -23.93 -3.87 -8.46
C GLU A 101 -22.81 -3.94 -7.42
N CYS A 102 -22.82 -3.03 -6.43
CA CYS A 102 -21.78 -3.01 -5.39
C CYS A 102 -21.66 -4.31 -4.61
N ALA A 103 -22.77 -5.03 -4.40
CA ALA A 103 -22.79 -6.30 -3.68
C ALA A 103 -22.00 -7.41 -4.41
N ASN A 104 -21.78 -7.26 -5.72
CA ASN A 104 -21.02 -8.21 -6.51
C ASN A 104 -19.51 -7.93 -6.46
N VAL A 105 -19.04 -6.82 -5.90
CA VAL A 105 -17.61 -6.48 -5.86
C VAL A 105 -16.97 -7.09 -4.61
N GLN A 106 -16.15 -8.12 -4.79
CA GLN A 106 -15.45 -8.77 -3.67
C GLN A 106 -14.01 -8.30 -3.50
N ARG A 107 -13.37 -7.91 -4.60
CA ARG A 107 -11.97 -7.50 -4.60
C ARG A 107 -11.71 -6.51 -5.72
N ILE A 108 -10.97 -5.46 -5.41
CA ILE A 108 -10.40 -4.51 -6.35
C ILE A 108 -8.89 -4.68 -6.34
N LEU A 109 -8.30 -4.84 -7.52
CA LEU A 109 -6.86 -4.92 -7.75
C LEU A 109 -6.40 -3.63 -8.40
N ILE A 110 -5.38 -2.98 -7.84
CA ILE A 110 -4.56 -2.01 -8.56
C ILE A 110 -3.63 -2.83 -9.45
N ASN A 111 -4.02 -3.01 -10.71
CA ASN A 111 -3.29 -3.85 -11.66
C ASN A 111 -2.03 -3.16 -12.18
N ASP A 112 -2.11 -1.84 -12.37
CA ASP A 112 -0.99 -1.02 -12.83
C ASP A 112 -1.18 0.46 -12.44
N VAL A 113 -0.16 1.28 -12.71
CA VAL A 113 -0.25 2.75 -12.69
C VAL A 113 0.06 3.24 -14.11
N LEU A 114 -0.98 3.70 -14.81
CA LEU A 114 -0.92 4.12 -16.22
C LEU A 114 -0.22 5.47 -16.42
N ASP A 115 -0.22 6.31 -15.39
CA ASP A 115 0.45 7.61 -15.37
C ASP A 115 0.94 7.88 -13.95
N CYS A 116 2.21 8.28 -13.80
CA CYS A 116 2.76 8.71 -12.53
C CYS A 116 3.83 9.78 -12.76
N GLN A 117 3.51 11.01 -12.38
CA GLN A 117 4.36 12.17 -12.61
C GLN A 117 4.44 13.02 -11.35
N ASP A 118 5.62 13.58 -11.11
CA ASP A 118 5.85 14.64 -10.13
C ASP A 118 6.23 15.96 -10.83
N GLU A 119 6.82 16.89 -10.09
CA GLU A 119 7.31 18.16 -10.64
C GLU A 119 8.55 18.02 -11.55
N ASN A 120 9.27 16.90 -11.47
CA ASN A 120 10.49 16.60 -12.20
C ASN A 120 10.25 15.69 -13.41
N GLY A 121 9.08 15.07 -13.53
CA GLY A 121 8.67 14.26 -14.68
C GLY A 121 8.13 12.89 -14.27
N GLU A 122 8.34 11.88 -15.12
CA GLU A 122 7.87 10.52 -14.89
C GLU A 122 8.57 9.86 -13.69
N VAL A 123 7.79 9.22 -12.82
CA VAL A 123 8.27 8.52 -11.63
C VAL A 123 8.20 7.01 -11.86
N SER A 124 9.35 6.32 -11.79
CA SER A 124 9.40 4.87 -11.94
C SER A 124 8.88 4.13 -10.70
N ASP A 125 8.40 2.90 -10.93
CA ASP A 125 7.97 1.94 -9.90
C ASP A 125 6.88 2.50 -8.96
N CYS A 126 5.98 3.31 -9.50
CA CYS A 126 4.95 4.00 -8.72
C CYS A 126 4.01 3.02 -7.97
N VAL A 127 3.69 1.87 -8.59
CA VAL A 127 2.92 0.78 -7.94
C VAL A 127 3.62 0.26 -6.67
N ALA A 128 4.96 0.17 -6.67
CA ALA A 128 5.72 -0.32 -5.52
C ALA A 128 5.57 0.62 -4.31
N ARG A 129 5.35 1.91 -4.55
CA ARG A 129 5.16 2.96 -3.54
C ARG A 129 3.75 3.01 -2.96
N ILE A 130 2.81 2.23 -3.50
CA ILE A 130 1.41 2.23 -3.05
C ILE A 130 1.20 1.26 -1.88
N GLU A 131 0.63 1.74 -0.77
CA GLU A 131 0.03 0.90 0.25
C GLU A 131 -1.47 0.82 0.03
N THR A 132 -2.04 -0.38 0.01
CA THR A 132 -3.50 -0.54 -0.07
C THR A 132 -4.11 -0.73 1.31
N ARG A 133 -5.30 -0.18 1.49
CA ARG A 133 -6.16 -0.43 2.65
C ARG A 133 -7.59 -0.59 2.19
N SER A 134 -8.39 -1.35 2.92
CA SER A 134 -9.84 -1.34 2.74
C SER A 134 -10.53 -1.18 4.09
N ARG A 135 -11.62 -0.42 4.09
CA ARG A 135 -12.63 -0.39 5.15
C ARG A 135 -13.97 -0.96 4.70
N ALA A 136 -14.15 -1.15 3.39
CA ALA A 136 -15.30 -1.83 2.83
C ALA A 136 -15.14 -3.36 3.01
N ASP A 137 -16.23 -4.10 2.81
CA ASP A 137 -16.19 -5.56 2.81
C ASP A 137 -15.34 -6.10 1.65
N ALA A 138 -15.34 -5.39 0.51
CA ALA A 138 -14.47 -5.69 -0.61
C ALA A 138 -13.00 -5.42 -0.27
N ALA A 139 -12.10 -6.32 -0.66
CA ALA A 139 -10.66 -6.11 -0.49
C ALA A 139 -10.09 -5.12 -1.52
N LEU A 140 -9.06 -4.36 -1.14
CA LEU A 140 -8.22 -3.60 -2.08
C LEU A 140 -6.78 -4.13 -2.02
N VAL A 141 -6.28 -4.61 -3.15
CA VAL A 141 -4.95 -5.23 -3.28
C VAL A 141 -4.17 -4.61 -4.44
N LYS A 142 -2.87 -4.86 -4.49
CA LYS A 142 -1.97 -4.54 -5.61
C LYS A 142 -1.13 -5.76 -5.95
#